data_AF-Q0CYJ6-F1
#
_entry.id   AF-Q0CYJ6-F1
#
_cell.length_a   1.000
_cell.length_b   1.000
_cell.length_c   1.000
_cell.angle_alpha   90.00
_cell.angle_beta   90.00
_cell.angle_gamma   90.00
#
_symmetry.space_group_name_H-M   'P 1'
#
loop_
_entity.id
_entity.type
_entity.pdbx_description
1 polymer ?
#
loop_
_entity_poly.entity_id
_entity_poly.type
_entity_poly.pdbx_seq_one_letter_code
_entity_poly.pdbx_strand_id
1 'polypeptide(L)'
;MWTPKKYHHQKEAIDFVFQREKGQVPSQLSLWKYNDRDMDEPFYQHVFSGAKRRQPDEANGGIIADEMGLGKSLVILSTIAGSLDRAEEFVASQNQLLSTGPPRTYPSRATLIIAPSSLLINNWIEEVYKYTPPPHLHLVCFLLAKD
;
A
#
# COMPACT_ATOMS: atom_id res chain seq x y z
N MET A 1 -9.33 6.31 29.59
CA MET A 1 -10.78 6.13 29.37
C MET A 1 -10.98 5.99 27.86
N TRP A 2 -11.23 4.77 27.39
CA TRP A 2 -11.10 4.38 25.97
C TRP A 2 -12.49 4.26 25.35
N THR A 3 -12.76 4.98 24.25
CA THR A 3 -14.07 4.94 23.58
C THR A 3 -14.00 4.13 22.27
N PRO A 4 -14.92 3.17 22.04
CA PRO A 4 -14.84 2.18 20.96
C PRO A 4 -15.01 2.73 19.53
N LYS A 5 -15.55 3.94 19.34
CA LYS A 5 -15.78 4.54 18.01
C LYS A 5 -14.49 4.99 17.29
N LYS A 6 -13.43 5.36 18.03
CA LYS A 6 -12.22 5.99 17.46
C LYS A 6 -11.30 5.01 16.70
N TYR A 7 -11.55 3.70 16.80
CA TYR A 7 -10.72 2.64 16.21
C TYR A 7 -11.35 1.95 15.00
N HIS A 8 -12.65 2.15 14.77
CA HIS A 8 -13.34 1.43 13.69
C HIS A 8 -12.86 1.91 12.31
N HIS A 9 -12.82 3.24 12.11
CA HIS A 9 -12.35 3.83 10.85
C HIS A 9 -10.88 3.50 10.57
N GLN A 10 -10.03 3.44 11.61
CA GLN A 10 -8.62 3.08 11.43
C GLN A 10 -8.47 1.64 10.96
N LYS A 11 -9.25 0.71 11.53
CA LYS A 11 -9.26 -0.70 11.09
C LYS A 11 -9.76 -0.83 9.66
N GLU A 12 -10.82 -0.11 9.31
CA GLU A 12 -11.34 -0.07 7.94
C GLU A 12 -10.32 0.50 6.96
N ALA A 13 -9.61 1.57 7.33
CA ALA A 13 -8.54 2.15 6.52
C ALA A 13 -7.35 1.19 6.34
N ILE A 14 -6.94 0.47 7.39
CA ILE A 14 -5.89 -0.57 7.30
C ILE A 14 -6.33 -1.69 6.34
N ASP A 15 -7.55 -2.20 6.50
CA ASP A 15 -8.12 -3.26 5.66
C ASP A 15 -8.22 -2.81 4.19
N PHE A 16 -8.68 -1.57 3.96
CA PHE A 16 -8.72 -0.96 2.64
C PHE A 16 -7.34 -0.95 1.96
N VAL A 17 -6.30 -0.46 2.65
CA VAL A 17 -4.94 -0.42 2.10
C VAL A 17 -4.43 -1.83 1.83
N PHE A 18 -4.65 -2.76 2.77
CA PHE A 18 -4.20 -4.14 2.64
C PHE A 18 -4.82 -4.86 1.44
N GLN A 19 -6.14 -4.73 1.24
CA GLN A 19 -6.84 -5.30 0.10
C GLN A 19 -6.32 -4.74 -1.22
N ARG A 20 -6.09 -3.42 -1.28
CA ARG A 20 -5.57 -2.73 -2.46
C ARG A 20 -4.12 -3.10 -2.78
N GLU A 21 -3.27 -3.30 -1.79
CA GLU A 21 -1.88 -3.76 -2.00
C GLU A 21 -1.81 -5.22 -2.47
N LYS A 22 -2.78 -6.06 -2.08
CA LYS A 22 -2.85 -7.46 -2.50
C LYS A 22 -3.56 -7.68 -3.84
N GLY A 23 -4.10 -6.63 -4.45
CA GLY A 23 -4.99 -6.74 -5.61
C GLY A 23 -6.32 -7.45 -5.29
N GLN A 24 -6.66 -7.61 -4.01
CA GLN A 24 -7.89 -8.26 -3.54
C GLN A 24 -9.01 -7.22 -3.41
N VAL A 25 -9.29 -6.50 -4.49
CA VAL A 25 -10.30 -5.45 -4.48
C VAL A 25 -11.69 -6.09 -4.54
N PRO A 26 -12.59 -5.80 -3.57
CA PRO A 26 -13.97 -6.27 -3.64
C PRO A 26 -14.64 -5.85 -4.94
N SER A 27 -15.45 -6.73 -5.54
CA SER A 27 -16.11 -6.46 -6.82
C SER A 27 -16.96 -5.18 -6.82
N GLN A 28 -17.47 -4.78 -5.64
CA GLN A 28 -18.21 -3.53 -5.43
C GLN A 28 -17.35 -2.28 -5.63
N LEU A 29 -16.06 -2.35 -5.27
CA LEU A 29 -15.08 -1.27 -5.34
C LEU A 29 -14.20 -1.33 -6.60
N SER A 30 -14.25 -2.45 -7.33
CA SER A 30 -13.54 -2.62 -8.60
C SER A 30 -14.24 -1.90 -9.74
N LEU A 31 -13.44 -1.24 -10.59
CA LEU A 31 -13.90 -0.60 -11.82
C LEU A 31 -13.97 -1.58 -12.99
N TRP A 32 -13.53 -2.82 -12.80
CA TRP A 32 -13.63 -3.90 -13.78
C TRP A 32 -14.78 -4.83 -13.39
N LYS A 33 -15.79 -4.92 -14.26
CA LYS A 33 -16.95 -5.79 -14.04
C LYS A 33 -16.81 -7.03 -14.90
N TYR A 34 -17.01 -8.18 -14.27
CA TYR A 34 -17.06 -9.46 -14.96
C TYR A 34 -18.30 -9.52 -15.88
N ASN A 35 -18.10 -9.99 -17.10
CA ASN A 35 -19.15 -10.14 -18.10
C ASN A 35 -19.02 -11.51 -18.78
N ASP A 36 -20.09 -12.30 -18.68
CA ASP A 36 -20.25 -13.65 -19.22
C ASP A 36 -21.49 -13.78 -20.11
N ARG A 37 -22.09 -12.65 -20.51
CA ARG A 37 -23.39 -12.63 -21.20
C ARG A 37 -23.32 -12.99 -22.68
N ASP A 38 -22.14 -12.97 -23.28
CA ASP A 38 -21.92 -13.31 -24.69
C ASP A 38 -21.46 -14.78 -24.81
N MET A 39 -21.81 -15.49 -25.90
CA MET A 39 -21.34 -16.87 -26.19
C MET A 39 -19.80 -16.99 -26.39
N ASP A 40 -19.07 -15.89 -26.25
CA ASP A 40 -17.61 -15.81 -26.34
C ASP A 40 -16.93 -16.10 -24.98
N GLU A 41 -15.59 -16.15 -24.97
CA GLU A 41 -14.81 -16.27 -23.72
C GLU A 41 -15.17 -15.16 -22.71
N PRO A 42 -15.32 -15.50 -21.41
CA PRO A 42 -15.63 -14.50 -20.38
C PRO A 42 -14.55 -13.43 -20.28
N PHE A 43 -14.97 -12.18 -20.05
CA PHE A 43 -14.06 -11.03 -19.97
C PHE A 43 -14.45 -10.06 -18.86
N TYR A 44 -13.50 -9.20 -18.49
CA TYR A 44 -13.71 -8.05 -17.63
C TYR A 44 -13.84 -6.78 -18.48
N GLN A 45 -14.85 -5.97 -18.16
CA GLN A 45 -15.10 -4.70 -18.80
C GLN A 45 -14.92 -3.54 -17.81
N HIS A 46 -14.12 -2.56 -18.19
CA HIS A 46 -13.93 -1.36 -17.38
C HIS A 46 -15.15 -0.43 -17.49
N VAL A 47 -15.68 0.03 -16.35
CA VAL A 47 -16.95 0.78 -16.27
C VAL A 47 -16.95 2.08 -17.07
N PHE A 48 -15.85 2.85 -17.06
CA PHE A 48 -15.80 4.16 -17.73
C PHE A 48 -15.31 4.11 -19.18
N SER A 49 -14.12 3.55 -19.41
CA SER A 49 -13.53 3.42 -20.75
C SER A 49 -14.17 2.36 -21.65
N GLY A 50 -14.93 1.41 -21.08
CA GLY A 50 -15.46 0.26 -21.82
C GLY A 50 -14.40 -0.76 -22.28
N ALA A 51 -13.14 -0.60 -21.86
CA ALA A 51 -12.05 -1.50 -22.23
C ALA A 51 -12.34 -2.95 -21.79
N LYS A 52 -12.01 -3.92 -22.65
CA LYS A 52 -12.16 -5.35 -22.39
C LYS A 52 -10.81 -6.03 -22.14
N ARG A 53 -10.74 -6.89 -21.12
CA ARG A 53 -9.54 -7.65 -20.74
C ARG A 53 -9.92 -9.04 -20.21
N ARG A 54 -9.00 -10.01 -20.31
CA ARG A 54 -9.17 -11.34 -19.71
C ARG A 54 -9.06 -11.33 -18.18
N GLN A 55 -8.30 -10.38 -17.64
CA GLN A 55 -8.14 -10.16 -16.20
C GLN A 55 -8.29 -8.66 -15.90
N PRO A 56 -8.81 -8.30 -14.72
CA PRO A 56 -8.95 -6.90 -14.33
C PRO A 56 -7.57 -6.27 -14.13
N ASP A 57 -7.39 -5.06 -14.66
CA ASP A 57 -6.17 -4.27 -14.51
C ASP A 57 -6.40 -3.19 -13.44
N GLU A 58 -6.34 -3.59 -12.18
CA GLU A 58 -6.49 -2.71 -11.02
C GLU A 58 -5.14 -2.16 -10.58
N ALA A 59 -5.09 -0.87 -10.29
CA ALA A 59 -3.90 -0.28 -9.68
C ALA A 59 -3.73 -0.77 -8.24
N ASN A 60 -2.48 -1.08 -7.87
CA ASN A 60 -2.12 -1.39 -6.49
C ASN A 60 -2.07 -0.10 -5.65
N GLY A 61 -2.60 -0.17 -4.44
CA GLY A 61 -2.63 0.95 -3.48
C GLY A 61 -3.88 1.84 -3.60
N GLY A 62 -3.83 3.04 -3.02
CA GLY A 62 -4.99 3.93 -2.97
C GLY A 62 -4.72 5.25 -2.24
N ILE A 63 -5.78 6.04 -2.06
CA ILE A 63 -5.75 7.34 -1.41
C ILE A 63 -6.53 7.27 -0.10
N ILE A 64 -5.89 7.62 1.02
CA ILE A 64 -6.56 7.79 2.31
C ILE A 64 -6.88 9.27 2.50
N ALA A 65 -8.15 9.63 2.32
CA ALA A 65 -8.64 11.01 2.34
C ALA A 65 -9.44 11.36 3.61
N ASP A 66 -9.18 10.65 4.71
CA ASP A 66 -9.79 10.92 6.02
C ASP A 66 -9.49 12.33 6.52
N GLU A 67 -10.37 12.88 7.36
CA GLU A 67 -10.16 14.17 8.04
C GLU A 67 -8.81 14.21 8.80
N MET A 68 -8.27 15.42 8.95
CA MET A 68 -7.05 15.64 9.71
C MET A 68 -7.25 15.22 11.18
N GLY A 69 -6.24 14.58 11.78
CA GLY A 69 -6.33 14.11 13.17
C GLY A 69 -6.95 12.72 13.36
N LEU A 70 -7.41 12.05 12.29
CA LEU A 70 -7.94 10.68 12.36
C LEU A 70 -6.86 9.57 12.43
N GLY A 71 -5.59 9.93 12.54
CA GLY A 71 -4.49 8.99 12.75
C GLY A 71 -4.06 8.23 11.49
N LYS A 72 -4.06 8.89 10.33
CA LYS A 72 -3.60 8.32 9.06
C LYS A 72 -2.16 7.79 9.13
N SER A 73 -1.28 8.49 9.84
CA SER A 73 0.10 8.03 10.04
C SER A 73 0.16 6.68 10.75
N LEU A 74 -0.64 6.50 11.82
CA LEU A 74 -0.78 5.20 12.49
C LEU A 74 -1.32 4.11 11.56
N VAL A 75 -2.29 4.43 10.70
CA VAL A 75 -2.82 3.49 9.70
C VAL A 75 -1.69 3.02 8.78
N ILE A 76 -0.91 3.95 8.21
CA ILE A 76 0.21 3.61 7.32
C ILE A 76 1.30 2.81 8.04
N LEU A 77 1.71 3.20 9.26
CA LEU A 77 2.70 2.46 10.03
C LEU A 77 2.21 1.04 10.36
N SER A 78 0.94 0.88 10.70
CA SER A 78 0.34 -0.43 10.96
C SER A 78 0.35 -1.31 9.71
N THR A 79 0.07 -0.74 8.53
CA THR A 79 0.16 -1.45 7.25
C THR A 79 1.60 -1.87 6.95
N ILE A 80 2.58 -0.98 7.12
CA ILE A 80 4.01 -1.27 6.90
C ILE A 80 4.46 -2.42 7.80
N ALA A 81 4.13 -2.35 9.10
CA ALA A 81 4.47 -3.41 10.05
C ALA A 81 3.81 -4.76 9.66
N GLY A 82 2.56 -4.73 9.18
CA GLY A 82 1.85 -5.92 8.71
C GLY A 82 2.27 -6.42 7.31
N SER A 83 3.16 -5.71 6.61
CA SER A 83 3.64 -6.10 5.27
C SER A 83 5.09 -6.56 5.25
N LEU A 84 5.77 -6.62 6.40
CA LEU A 84 7.20 -6.98 6.46
C LEU A 84 7.49 -8.34 5.82
N ASP A 85 6.74 -9.38 6.19
CA ASP A 85 6.90 -10.74 5.62
C ASP A 85 6.73 -10.73 4.09
N ARG A 86 5.72 -10.00 3.59
CA ARG A 86 5.46 -9.84 2.16
C ARG A 86 6.61 -9.13 1.44
N ALA A 87 7.25 -8.16 2.10
CA ALA A 87 8.40 -7.47 1.55
C ALA A 87 9.62 -8.40 1.42
N GLU A 88 9.78 -9.36 2.34
CA GLU A 88 10.82 -10.39 2.26
C GLU A 88 10.57 -11.35 1.10
N GLU A 89 9.34 -11.85 0.97
CA GLU A 89 8.90 -12.71 -0.13
C GLU A 89 9.07 -12.02 -1.49
N PHE A 90 8.75 -10.73 -1.58
CA PHE A 90 8.94 -9.93 -2.79
C PHE A 90 10.41 -9.90 -3.22
N VAL A 91 11.33 -9.60 -2.31
CA VAL A 91 12.76 -9.57 -2.63
C VAL A 91 13.28 -10.97 -3.02
N ALA A 92 12.86 -12.01 -2.29
CA ALA A 92 13.25 -13.38 -2.57
C ALA A 92 12.81 -13.84 -3.98
N SER A 93 11.55 -13.59 -4.34
CA SER A 93 10.99 -13.95 -5.66
C SER A 93 11.63 -13.15 -6.79
N GLN A 94 11.83 -11.85 -6.63
CA GLN A 94 12.46 -11.01 -7.65
C GLN A 94 13.93 -11.39 -7.88
N ASN A 95 14.68 -11.68 -6.83
CA ASN A 95 16.07 -12.12 -6.97
C ASN A 95 16.20 -13.44 -7.74
N GLN A 96 15.24 -14.37 -7.60
CA GLN A 96 15.22 -15.59 -8.42
C GLN A 96 15.03 -15.28 -9.92
N LEU A 97 14.18 -14.31 -10.26
CA LEU A 97 13.91 -13.91 -11.64
C LEU A 97 15.09 -13.17 -12.30
N LEU A 98 15.83 -12.36 -11.53
CA LEU A 98 16.97 -11.58 -11.99
C LEU A 98 18.22 -12.40 -12.34
N SER A 99 18.20 -13.72 -12.12
CA SER A 99 19.28 -14.67 -12.49
C SER A 99 19.61 -14.71 -14.00
N THR A 100 18.85 -14.00 -14.83
CA THR A 100 18.89 -14.07 -16.31
C THR A 100 19.56 -12.86 -16.99
N GLY A 101 20.14 -11.91 -16.23
CA GLY A 101 20.90 -10.78 -16.78
C GLY A 101 21.13 -9.67 -15.76
N PRO A 102 21.95 -8.64 -16.07
CA PRO A 102 22.19 -7.54 -15.14
C PRO A 102 20.88 -6.76 -14.87
N PRO A 103 20.44 -6.63 -13.61
CA PRO A 103 19.18 -5.97 -13.28
C PRO A 103 19.26 -4.46 -13.54
N ARG A 104 18.18 -3.89 -14.11
CA ARG A 104 18.00 -2.43 -14.20
C ARG A 104 17.60 -1.79 -12.88
N THR A 105 17.01 -2.57 -11.97
CA THR A 105 16.52 -2.14 -10.66
C THR A 105 16.69 -3.27 -9.65
N TYR A 106 17.04 -2.93 -8.41
CA TYR A 106 17.15 -3.91 -7.32
C TYR A 106 15.87 -3.93 -6.49
N PRO A 107 15.30 -5.12 -6.21
CA PRO A 107 14.13 -5.21 -5.34
C PRO A 107 14.53 -4.79 -3.92
N SER A 108 13.67 -3.98 -3.28
CA SER A 108 13.87 -3.50 -1.93
C SER A 108 12.72 -3.94 -1.03
N ARG A 109 13.05 -4.26 0.22
CA ARG A 109 12.09 -4.51 1.30
C ARG A 109 11.72 -3.23 2.08
N ALA A 110 12.24 -2.08 1.67
CA ALA A 110 12.00 -0.80 2.34
C ALA A 110 10.71 -0.12 1.84
N THR A 111 10.05 0.62 2.73
CA THR A 111 8.97 1.56 2.38
C THR A 111 9.51 2.98 2.40
N LEU A 112 9.28 3.75 1.33
CA LEU A 112 9.66 5.15 1.24
C LEU A 112 8.48 6.06 1.63
N ILE A 113 8.66 6.87 2.68
CA ILE A 113 7.71 7.91 3.08
C ILE A 113 8.26 9.26 2.66
N ILE A 114 7.50 10.01 1.86
CA ILE A 114 7.88 11.35 1.40
C ILE A 114 7.00 12.37 2.12
N ALA A 115 7.61 13.38 2.72
CA ALA A 115 6.91 14.46 3.41
C ALA A 115 7.41 15.84 2.95
N PRO A 116 6.54 16.85 2.87
CA PRO A 116 6.87 18.15 2.27
C PRO A 116 7.69 19.08 3.18
N SER A 117 7.88 18.75 4.46
CA SER A 117 8.64 19.58 5.39
C SER A 117 9.37 18.75 6.46
N SER A 118 10.47 19.29 6.97
CA SER A 118 11.24 18.69 8.06
C SER A 118 10.43 18.52 9.34
N LEU A 119 9.45 19.41 9.60
CA LEU A 119 8.55 19.28 10.74
C LEU A 119 7.72 17.98 10.65
N LEU A 120 7.15 17.69 9.47
CA LEU A 120 6.40 16.45 9.27
C LEU A 120 7.31 15.23 9.34
N ILE A 121 8.52 15.32 8.81
CA ILE A 121 9.52 14.24 8.92
C ILE A 121 9.81 13.92 10.39
N ASN A 122 10.03 14.93 11.23
CA ASN A 122 10.25 14.73 12.66
C ASN A 122 9.04 14.07 13.33
N ASN A 123 7.81 14.52 13.02
CA ASN A 123 6.60 13.87 13.54
C ASN A 123 6.51 12.40 13.12
N TRP A 124 6.86 12.06 11.88
CA TRP A 124 6.92 10.67 11.42
C TRP A 124 7.98 9.85 12.16
N ILE A 125 9.16 10.40 12.39
CA ILE A 125 10.23 9.74 13.17
C ILE A 125 9.72 9.43 14.59
N GLU A 126 9.11 10.40 15.27
CA GLU A 126 8.54 10.22 16.60
C GLU A 126 7.46 9.15 16.63
N GLU A 127 6.54 9.14 15.65
CA GLU A 127 5.50 8.12 15.55
C GLU A 127 6.08 6.72 15.30
N VAL A 128 7.08 6.59 14.42
CA VAL A 128 7.77 5.31 14.16
C VAL A 128 8.38 4.78 15.45
N TYR A 129 9.12 5.60 16.20
CA TYR A 129 9.72 5.15 17.46
C TYR A 129 8.68 4.80 18.52
N LYS A 130 7.55 5.51 18.52
CA LYS A 130 6.47 5.26 19.48
C LYS A 130 5.74 3.94 19.22
N TYR A 131 5.46 3.60 17.97
CA TYR A 131 4.60 2.45 17.62
C TYR A 131 5.38 1.22 17.16
N THR A 132 6.59 1.40 16.65
CA THR A 132 7.48 0.33 16.15
C THR A 132 8.89 0.52 16.71
N PRO A 133 9.09 0.34 18.03
CA PRO A 133 10.42 0.46 18.61
C PRO A 133 11.39 -0.58 18.01
N PRO A 134 12.71 -0.29 18.00
CA PRO A 134 13.72 -1.25 17.56
C PRO A 134 13.61 -2.58 18.32
N PRO A 135 13.91 -3.73 17.70
CA PRO A 135 14.62 -3.90 16.41
C PRO A 135 13.72 -4.09 15.18
N HIS A 136 12.40 -3.88 15.29
CA HIS A 136 11.45 -4.36 14.28
C HIS A 136 11.42 -3.54 12.98
N LEU A 137 11.79 -2.25 13.02
CA LEU A 137 11.85 -1.39 11.84
C LEU A 137 13.11 -0.51 11.89
N HIS A 138 13.90 -0.54 10.83
CA HIS A 138 15.05 0.34 10.68
C HIS A 138 14.65 1.59 9.89
N LEU A 139 14.83 2.76 10.49
CA LEU A 139 14.49 4.05 9.88
C LEU A 139 15.75 4.74 9.36
N VAL A 140 15.72 5.19 8.10
CA VAL A 140 16.74 6.05 7.50
C VAL A 140 16.06 7.30 6.99
N CYS A 141 16.51 8.47 7.44
CA CYS A 141 15.91 9.76 7.09
C CYS A 141 16.86 10.57 6.20
N PHE A 142 16.34 11.10 5.10
CA PHE A 142 17.06 11.98 4.19
C PHE A 142 16.37 13.35 4.15
N LEU A 143 17.12 14.42 4.45
CA LEU A 143 16.66 15.79 4.28
C LEU A 143 17.25 16.34 2.99
N LEU A 144 16.39 16.56 2.00
CA LEU A 144 16.77 17.26 0.78
C LEU A 144 16.72 18.76 1.06
N ALA A 145 17.88 19.35 1.38
CA ALA A 145 18.01 20.79 1.38
C ALA A 145 17.84 21.29 -0.06
N LYS A 146 17.01 22.32 -0.24
CA LYS A 146 17.07 23.12 -1.47
C LYS A 146 18.25 24.07 -1.32
N ASP A 147 19.22 23.94 -2.21
CA ASP A 147 20.30 24.93 -2.39
C ASP A 147 19.74 26.32 -2.70
#